data_AF-A0A8S3DB82-F1
#
_entry.id   AF-A0A8S3DB82-F1
#
_cell.length_a   1.000
_cell.length_b   1.000
_cell.length_c   1.000
_cell.angle_alpha   90.00
_cell.angle_beta   90.00
_cell.angle_gamma   90.00
#
_symmetry.space_group_name_H-M   'P 1'
#
loop_
_entity.id
_entity.type
_entity.pdbx_description
1 polymer ?
#
loop_
_entity_poly.entity_id
_entity_poly.type
_entity_poly.pdbx_seq_one_letter_code
_entity_poly.pdbx_strand_id
1 'polypeptide(L)'
;MFHVYGKVDNAYKNKFRSLIANISNMSNNFFYKQILSKEITAKQIVAMKSEDMLPPEEKEKRKDQFEKEVQSIMLAEQLLAEERARRARIKIHRQDFIDNDAALPIHISTETSSWEKKIDK
;
A
#
# COMPACT_ATOMS: atom_id res chain seq x y z
N MET A 1 32.90 -9.47 9.27
CA MET A 1 31.84 -9.39 8.24
C MET A 1 32.06 -10.40 7.11
N PHE A 2 33.21 -10.40 6.42
CA PHE A 2 33.48 -11.36 5.33
C PHE A 2 33.27 -12.82 5.74
N HIS A 3 33.74 -13.21 6.93
CA HIS A 3 33.53 -14.55 7.49
C HIS A 3 32.03 -14.96 7.61
N VAL A 4 31.11 -14.01 7.78
CA VAL A 4 29.67 -14.30 7.88
C VAL A 4 29.01 -14.42 6.51
N TYR A 5 29.42 -13.61 5.53
CA TYR A 5 28.79 -13.59 4.20
C TYR A 5 29.47 -14.52 3.19
N GLY A 6 30.73 -14.90 3.42
CA GLY A 6 31.52 -15.81 2.56
C GLY A 6 31.91 -15.25 1.18
N LYS A 7 31.27 -14.16 0.71
CA LYS A 7 31.52 -13.52 -0.57
C LYS A 7 31.16 -12.03 -0.53
N VAL A 8 31.68 -11.25 -1.48
CA VAL A 8 31.38 -9.82 -1.64
C VAL A 8 30.21 -9.64 -2.61
N ASP A 9 29.00 -9.95 -2.13
CA ASP A 9 27.76 -9.77 -2.88
C ASP A 9 27.01 -8.49 -2.48
N ASN A 10 25.80 -8.30 -3.02
CA ASN A 10 24.98 -7.14 -2.70
C ASN A 10 24.60 -7.09 -1.21
N ALA A 11 24.36 -8.23 -0.56
CA ALA A 11 24.02 -8.27 0.85
C ALA A 11 25.20 -7.80 1.72
N TYR A 12 26.41 -8.27 1.42
CA TYR A 12 27.65 -7.79 2.04
C TYR A 12 27.83 -6.28 1.85
N LYS A 13 27.72 -5.80 0.61
CA LYS A 13 27.91 -4.37 0.29
C LYS A 13 26.87 -3.49 0.99
N ASN A 14 25.61 -3.92 1.03
CA ASN A 14 24.53 -3.19 1.70
C ASN A 14 24.77 -3.13 3.21
N LYS A 15 25.18 -4.24 3.82
CA LYS A 15 25.55 -4.26 5.23
C LYS A 15 26.71 -3.30 5.52
N PHE A 16 27.76 -3.31 4.70
CA PHE A 16 28.90 -2.41 4.83
C PHE A 16 28.46 -0.94 4.75
N ARG A 17 27.69 -0.55 3.73
CA ARG A 17 27.17 0.81 3.58
C ARG A 17 26.35 1.25 4.79
N SER A 18 25.47 0.37 5.28
CA SER A 18 24.69 0.64 6.48
C SER A 18 25.56 0.89 7.70
N LEU A 19 26.60 0.08 7.93
CA LEU A 19 27.50 0.29 9.07
C LEU A 19 28.21 1.63 8.96
N ILE A 20 28.79 1.94 7.79
CA ILE A 20 29.48 3.21 7.58
C ILE A 20 28.53 4.38 7.84
N ALA A 21 27.34 4.36 7.24
CA ALA A 21 26.36 5.44 7.41
C ALA A 21 25.95 5.65 8.87
N ASN A 22 25.78 4.59 9.66
CA ASN A 22 25.39 4.71 11.08
C ASN A 22 26.58 5.05 12.00
N ILE A 23 27.81 4.65 11.65
CA ILE A 23 29.00 4.92 12.45
C ILE A 23 29.55 6.32 12.18
N SER A 24 29.54 6.77 10.93
CA SER A 24 30.11 8.07 10.53
C SER A 24 29.18 9.25 10.76
N ASN A 25 27.96 9.01 11.26
CA ASN A 25 26.98 10.06 11.44
C ASN A 25 27.29 10.92 12.67
N MET A 26 28.03 12.01 12.47
CA MET A 26 28.46 12.90 13.58
C MET A 26 27.30 13.56 14.34
N SER A 27 26.14 13.76 13.72
CA SER A 27 24.96 14.30 14.41
C SER A 27 24.33 13.27 15.35
N ASN A 28 24.58 11.98 15.11
CA ASN A 28 24.03 10.88 15.86
C ASN A 28 25.12 9.84 16.19
N ASN A 29 25.93 10.18 17.19
CA ASN A 29 27.05 9.34 17.63
C ASN A 29 26.62 8.19 18.57
N PHE A 30 25.32 7.92 18.72
CA PHE A 30 24.81 6.90 19.66
C PHE A 30 25.44 5.53 19.38
N PHE A 31 25.33 5.06 18.13
CA PHE A 31 25.85 3.75 17.73
C PHE A 31 27.37 3.67 17.86
N TYR A 32 28.08 4.73 17.46
CA TYR A 32 29.52 4.82 17.60
C TYR A 32 29.97 4.71 19.06
N LYS A 33 29.27 5.39 19.99
CA LYS A 33 29.56 5.30 21.43
C LYS A 33 29.38 3.88 21.97
N GLN A 34 28.33 3.17 21.58
CA GLN A 34 28.10 1.78 22.02
C GLN A 34 29.18 0.81 21.52
N ILE A 35 29.74 1.07 20.33
CA ILE A 35 30.87 0.31 19.81
C ILE A 35 32.12 0.59 20.65
N LEU A 36 32.41 1.86 20.93
CA LEU A 36 33.59 2.25 21.72
C LEU A 36 33.52 1.76 23.16
N SER A 37 32.34 1.76 23.79
CA SER A 37 32.12 1.25 25.14
C SER A 37 32.16 -0.29 25.22
N LYS A 38 32.27 -0.98 24.07
CA LYS A 38 32.22 -2.44 23.95
C LYS A 38 30.91 -3.06 24.43
N GLU A 39 29.83 -2.27 24.52
CA GLU A 39 28.47 -2.78 24.79
C GLU A 39 27.99 -3.74 23.69
N ILE A 40 28.46 -3.52 22.45
CA ILE A 40 28.12 -4.34 21.31
C ILE A 40 29.39 -4.98 20.74
N THR A 41 29.37 -6.30 20.57
CA THR A 41 30.45 -7.06 19.98
C THR A 41 30.44 -6.98 18.44
N ALA A 42 31.60 -7.19 17.82
CA ALA A 42 31.71 -7.22 16.36
C ALA A 42 30.78 -8.26 15.70
N LYS A 43 30.50 -9.38 16.37
CA LYS A 43 29.57 -10.41 15.89
C LYS A 43 28.11 -9.89 15.90
N GLN A 44 27.71 -9.21 16.98
CA GLN A 44 26.39 -8.58 17.09
C GLN A 44 26.22 -7.46 16.05
N ILE A 45 27.23 -6.60 15.86
CA ILE A 45 27.21 -5.53 14.86
C ILE A 45 26.90 -6.08 13.46
N VAL A 46 27.49 -7.21 13.08
CA VAL A 46 27.25 -7.84 11.77
C VAL A 46 25.83 -8.41 11.67
N ALA A 47 25.23 -8.87 12.77
CA ALA A 47 23.86 -9.41 12.79
C ALA A 47 22.75 -8.35 12.89
N MET A 48 23.02 -7.17 13.47
CA MET A 48 22.02 -6.11 13.68
C MET A 48 21.43 -5.55 12.37
N LYS A 49 20.16 -5.17 12.35
CA LYS A 49 19.60 -4.42 11.21
C LYS A 49 20.00 -2.96 11.30
N SER A 50 19.86 -2.25 10.18
CA SER A 50 20.14 -0.80 10.11
C SER A 50 19.29 0.00 11.09
N GLU A 51 18.03 -0.39 11.27
CA GLU A 51 17.10 0.24 12.21
C GLU A 51 17.53 0.04 13.66
N ASP A 52 18.13 -1.11 13.99
CA ASP A 52 18.59 -1.44 15.34
C ASP A 52 19.80 -0.59 15.76
N MET A 53 20.49 0.04 14.82
CA MET A 53 21.65 0.91 15.09
C MET A 53 21.24 2.34 15.48
N LEU A 54 19.98 2.71 15.26
CA LEU A 54 19.48 4.05 15.58
C LEU A 54 19.28 4.24 17.09
N PRO A 55 19.22 5.51 17.56
CA PRO A 55 18.83 5.85 18.91
C PRO A 55 17.42 5.33 19.26
N PRO A 56 17.15 5.08 20.54
CA PRO A 56 15.83 4.66 21.00
C PRO A 56 14.70 5.59 20.54
N GLU A 57 14.88 6.91 20.64
CA GLU A 57 13.86 7.89 20.26
C GLU A 57 13.53 7.85 18.76
N GLU A 58 14.55 7.64 17.90
CA GLU A 58 14.33 7.54 16.46
C GLU A 58 13.63 6.23 16.07
N LYS A 59 13.94 5.15 16.78
CA LYS A 59 13.25 3.86 16.61
C LYS A 59 11.77 3.97 16.97
N GLU A 60 11.47 4.61 18.10
CA GLU A 60 10.10 4.84 18.55
C GLU A 60 9.32 5.69 17.54
N LYS A 61 9.90 6.81 17.09
CA LYS A 61 9.28 7.65 16.05
C LYS A 61 9.00 6.88 14.76
N ARG A 62 9.90 6.00 14.32
CA ARG A 62 9.65 5.17 13.13
C ARG A 62 8.56 4.14 13.37
N LYS A 63 8.52 3.53 14.54
CA LYS A 63 7.46 2.59 14.90
C LYS A 63 6.09 3.28 14.91
N ASP A 64 6.00 4.45 15.51
CA ASP A 64 4.77 5.26 15.54
C ASP A 64 4.32 5.69 14.14
N GLN A 65 5.27 6.10 13.29
CA GLN A 65 4.99 6.45 11.90
C GLN A 65 4.47 5.24 11.11
N PHE A 66 5.11 4.09 11.26
CA PHE A 66 4.69 2.85 10.61
C PHE A 66 3.29 2.43 11.08
N GLU A 67 3.00 2.51 12.38
CA GLU A 67 1.67 2.20 12.93
C GLU A 67 0.60 3.12 12.35
N LYS A 68 0.87 4.43 12.27
CA LYS A 68 -0.04 5.40 11.64
C LYS A 68 -0.27 5.11 10.16
N GLU A 69 0.78 4.74 9.43
CA GLU A 69 0.69 4.38 8.02
C GLU A 69 -0.21 3.15 7.83
N VAL A 70 0.01 2.10 8.61
CA VAL A 70 -0.84 0.90 8.59
C VAL A 70 -2.30 1.23 8.89
N GLN A 71 -2.56 2.03 9.93
CA GLN A 71 -3.92 2.47 10.26
C GLN A 71 -4.57 3.25 9.10
N SER A 72 -3.81 4.13 8.43
CA SER A 72 -4.31 4.90 7.29
C SER A 72 -4.69 4.01 6.11
N ILE A 73 -3.89 2.96 5.83
CA ILE A 73 -4.17 1.99 4.78
C ILE A 73 -5.45 1.22 5.11
N MET A 74 -5.57 0.72 6.35
CA MET A 74 -6.75 -0.01 6.80
C MET A 74 -8.03 0.85 6.70
N LEU A 75 -7.96 2.12 7.10
CA LEU A 75 -9.09 3.04 6.97
C LEU A 75 -9.47 3.28 5.51
N ALA A 76 -8.47 3.48 4.63
CA ALA A 76 -8.70 3.66 3.21
C ALA A 76 -9.37 2.41 2.58
N GLU A 77 -8.94 1.21 2.96
CA GLU A 77 -9.55 -0.04 2.51
C GLU A 77 -11.00 -0.17 2.98
N GLN A 78 -11.31 0.19 4.23
CA GLN A 78 -12.68 0.19 4.75
C GLN A 78 -13.59 1.15 3.98
N LEU A 79 -13.14 2.39 3.76
CA LEU A 79 -13.89 3.38 2.98
C LEU A 79 -14.16 2.90 1.55
N LEU A 80 -13.16 2.29 0.91
CA LEU A 80 -13.32 1.70 -0.42
C LEU A 80 -14.31 0.53 -0.43
N ALA A 81 -14.32 -0.30 0.61
CA ALA A 81 -15.26 -1.41 0.74
C ALA A 81 -16.70 -0.91 0.95
N GLU A 82 -16.90 0.10 1.80
CA GLU A 82 -18.20 0.75 2.01
C GLU A 82 -18.72 1.39 0.72
N GLU A 83 -17.86 2.08 -0.03
CA GLU A 83 -18.26 2.69 -1.30
C GLU A 83 -18.67 1.63 -2.34
N ARG A 84 -17.94 0.50 -2.41
CA ARG A 84 -18.32 -0.65 -3.24
C ARG A 84 -19.68 -1.22 -2.82
N ALA A 85 -19.91 -1.41 -1.53
CA ALA A 85 -21.18 -1.91 -0.99
C ALA A 85 -22.34 -0.95 -1.28
N ARG A 86 -22.13 0.36 -1.11
CA ARG A 86 -23.12 1.40 -1.45
C ARG A 86 -23.48 1.37 -2.93
N ARG A 87 -22.48 1.30 -3.82
CA ARG A 87 -22.71 1.19 -5.27
C ARG A 87 -23.46 -0.08 -5.63
N ALA A 88 -23.15 -1.21 -4.99
CA ALA A 88 -23.89 -2.46 -5.18
C ALA A 88 -25.36 -2.33 -4.73
N ARG A 89 -25.62 -1.72 -3.57
CA ARG A 89 -26.98 -1.49 -3.07
C ARG A 89 -27.82 -0.61 -4.01
N ILE A 90 -27.24 0.44 -4.57
CA ILE A 90 -27.92 1.31 -5.55
C ILE A 90 -28.23 0.54 -6.85
N LYS A 91 -27.31 -0.32 -7.33
CA LYS A 91 -27.54 -1.15 -8.52
C LYS A 91 -28.69 -2.15 -8.31
N ILE A 92 -28.73 -2.82 -7.16
CA ILE A 92 -29.83 -3.74 -6.81
C ILE A 92 -31.15 -2.98 -6.77
N HIS A 93 -31.20 -1.85 -6.06
CA HIS A 93 -32.40 -1.03 -5.99
C HIS A 93 -32.90 -0.58 -7.37
N ARG A 94 -31.99 -0.25 -8.30
CA ARG A 94 -32.33 0.10 -9.69
C ARG A 94 -32.88 -1.10 -10.48
N GLN A 95 -32.40 -2.31 -10.23
CA GLN A 95 -32.85 -3.52 -10.92
C GLN A 95 -34.24 -3.96 -10.44
N ASP A 96 -34.55 -3.79 -9.15
CA ASP A 96 -35.87 -4.09 -8.57
C ASP A 96 -37.01 -3.20 -9.13
N PHE A 97 -36.68 -2.03 -9.69
CA PHE A 97 -37.64 -1.20 -10.44
C PHE A 97 -37.82 -1.63 -11.90
N ILE A 98 -36.85 -2.33 -12.49
CA ILE A 98 -36.89 -2.75 -13.90
C ILE A 98 -37.66 -4.07 -14.05
N ASP A 99 -37.66 -4.92 -13.03
CA ASP A 99 -38.30 -6.24 -13.09
C ASP A 99 -39.80 -6.23 -12.70
N ASN A 100 -40.40 -5.06 -12.40
CA ASN A 100 -41.82 -4.92 -12.04
C ASN A 100 -42.74 -4.40 -13.16
N ASP A 101 -42.23 -4.07 -14.34
CA ASP A 101 -43.04 -3.58 -15.49
C ASP A 101 -43.27 -4.66 -16.57
N ALA A 102 -43.26 -5.94 -16.19
CA ALA A 102 -43.59 -7.06 -17.08
C ALA A 102 -45.06 -7.52 -16.93
N ALA A 103 -46.03 -6.59 -16.91
CA ALA A 103 -47.44 -6.98 -16.98
C ALA A 103 -48.41 -5.85 -17.40
N LEU A 104 -48.22 -5.19 -18.55
CA LEU A 104 -49.35 -4.59 -19.28
C LEU A 104 -49.09 -4.64 -20.80
N PRO A 105 -49.96 -5.28 -21.61
CA PRO A 105 -49.83 -5.26 -23.06
C PRO A 105 -50.15 -3.87 -23.58
N ILE A 106 -49.14 -3.13 -24.02
CA ILE A 106 -49.33 -1.86 -24.73
C ILE A 106 -49.86 -2.20 -26.12
N HIS A 107 -51.16 -2.00 -26.33
CA HIS A 107 -51.80 -2.06 -27.64
C HIS A 107 -51.27 -0.87 -28.47
N ILE A 108 -50.30 -1.13 -29.35
CA ILE A 108 -49.82 -0.13 -30.31
C ILE A 108 -50.74 -0.22 -31.53
N SER A 109 -51.69 0.72 -31.63
CA SER A 109 -52.43 0.96 -32.87
C SER A 109 -51.46 1.51 -33.91
N THR A 110 -51.15 0.70 -34.93
CA THR A 110 -50.38 1.10 -36.10
C THR A 110 -51.26 1.95 -37.02
N GLU A 111 -51.21 3.27 -36.86
CA GLU A 111 -51.54 4.17 -37.97
C GLU A 111 -50.28 4.35 -38.83
N THR A 112 -50.29 3.70 -40.00
CA THR A 112 -49.26 3.80 -41.02
C THR A 112 -49.31 5.20 -41.66
N SER A 113 -48.38 6.09 -41.29
CA SER A 113 -48.14 7.34 -42.02
C SER A 113 -47.16 7.12 -43.18
N SER A 114 -47.74 7.21 -44.37
CA SER A 114 -47.18 7.14 -45.71
C SER A 114 -46.08 8.20 -45.97
N TRP A 115 -44.80 7.83 -45.93
CA TRP A 115 -43.72 8.63 -46.55
C TRP A 115 -42.58 7.84 -47.23
N GLU A 116 -42.65 6.52 -47.35
CA GLU A 116 -41.66 5.76 -48.11
C GLU A 116 -42.18 5.42 -49.51
N LYS A 117 -41.94 6.34 -50.45
CA LYS A 117 -41.70 6.04 -51.88
C LYS A 117 -41.28 7.33 -52.58
N LYS A 118 -39.96 7.58 -52.58
CA LYS A 118 -39.23 8.25 -53.66
C LYS A 118 -37.73 8.25 -53.36
N ILE A 119 -37.12 7.09 -53.53
CA ILE A 119 -35.73 7.02 -53.99
C ILE A 119 -35.75 6.01 -55.13
N ASP A 120 -35.77 6.53 -56.35
CA ASP A 120 -35.41 5.75 -57.53
C ASP A 120 -34.78 6.70 -58.57
N LYS A 121 -33.52 6.36 -58.90
CA LYS A 121 -32.71 6.70 -60.09
C LYS A 121 -32.28 8.14 -60.35
#